data_AF-A0A4Y8IP40-F1
#
_entry.id   AF-A0A4Y8IP40-F1
#
_cell.length_a   1.000
_cell.length_b   1.000
_cell.length_c   1.000
_cell.angle_alpha   90.00
_cell.angle_beta   90.00
_cell.angle_gamma   90.00
#
_symmetry.space_group_name_H-M   'P 1'
#
loop_
_entity.id
_entity.type
_entity.pdbx_description
1 polymer ?
#
loop_
_entity_poly.entity_id
_entity_poly.type
_entity_poly.pdbx_seq_one_letter_code
_entity_poly.pdbx_strand_id
1 'polypeptide(L)'
;MKQLTKFIVLFLIIIPILSGCWNSRELDDLSISNAIGVDKINGEYMFTTQIINPSELSKNVAGKRTVITTIDETGETIFQAWRKLTTESKSKLYFSHVRVLVIGEETAREGISEILDVLLRDHDFRSDFLLVVAKDHTANDVLSVLTTLNVIPGDKMFEALTSSSEHYGTTSEIPLDKFITDLMSKGKNPITTGVLITGKVEEGRYTSKYEDIKPEVTLKYGTLGAFKEDKLIGWMNEEQSRGYNFAVGNIKSTLLNTPCVNNEGVMGIEVIRTKAKMSAQKKMVKSKGKFM
;
A
#
# COMPACT_ATOMS: atom_id res chain seq x y z
N MET A 1 57.35 11.58 -33.84
CA MET A 1 56.95 12.16 -32.53
C MET A 1 55.59 12.86 -32.57
N LYS A 2 55.34 13.85 -33.43
CA LYS A 2 54.06 14.60 -33.48
C LYS A 2 52.78 13.76 -33.70
N GLN A 3 52.87 12.66 -34.46
CA GLN A 3 51.74 11.75 -34.65
C GLN A 3 51.45 10.92 -33.39
N LEU A 4 52.49 10.54 -32.64
CA LEU A 4 52.36 9.79 -31.38
C LEU A 4 51.71 10.68 -30.29
N THR A 5 52.07 11.97 -30.25
CA THR A 5 51.45 12.93 -29.32
C THR A 5 49.97 13.14 -29.61
N LYS A 6 49.54 13.13 -30.88
CA LYS A 6 48.11 13.21 -31.25
C LYS A 6 47.32 11.98 -30.80
N PHE A 7 47.88 10.78 -30.94
CA PHE A 7 47.25 9.56 -30.45
C PHE A 7 47.13 9.54 -28.93
N ILE A 8 48.16 10.00 -28.20
CA ILE A 8 48.12 10.09 -26.73
C ILE A 8 47.06 11.09 -26.26
N VAL A 9 46.94 12.26 -26.89
CA VAL A 9 45.92 13.26 -26.54
C VAL A 9 44.50 12.76 -26.85
N LEU A 10 44.31 12.07 -27.97
CA LEU A 10 43.02 11.45 -28.32
C LEU A 10 42.63 10.36 -27.32
N PHE A 11 43.59 9.53 -26.90
CA PHE A 11 43.38 8.49 -25.90
C PHE A 11 43.04 9.10 -24.53
N LEU A 12 43.71 10.19 -24.14
CA LEU A 12 43.43 10.90 -22.89
C LEU A 12 42.02 11.52 -22.85
N ILE A 13 41.49 11.93 -24.01
CA ILE A 13 40.14 12.48 -24.15
C ILE A 13 39.05 11.40 -24.11
N ILE A 14 39.38 10.16 -24.50
CA ILE A 14 38.43 9.04 -24.57
C ILE A 14 38.27 8.35 -23.20
N ILE A 15 39.31 8.33 -22.36
CA ILE A 15 39.28 7.73 -21.00
C ILE A 15 38.08 8.20 -20.14
N PRO A 16 37.74 9.50 -20.02
CA PRO A 16 36.61 9.92 -19.19
C PRO A 16 35.25 9.45 -19.75
N ILE A 17 35.15 9.18 -21.05
CA ILE A 17 33.91 8.74 -21.72
C ILE A 17 33.64 7.24 -21.47
N LEU A 18 34.67 6.46 -21.12
CA LEU A 18 34.53 5.05 -20.74
C LEU A 18 34.26 4.82 -19.24
N SER A 19 34.13 5.87 -18.43
CA SER A 19 33.79 5.73 -17.00
C SER A 19 32.30 5.47 -16.73
N GLY A 20 31.54 5.07 -17.76
CA GLY A 20 30.13 4.71 -17.65
C GLY A 20 29.93 3.39 -16.91
N CYS A 21 29.02 3.41 -15.93
CA CYS A 21 28.56 2.30 -15.09
C CYS A 21 29.39 1.98 -13.82
N TRP A 22 29.86 3.01 -13.10
CA TRP A 22 30.35 2.81 -11.72
C TRP A 22 29.25 2.37 -10.73
N ASN A 23 27.96 2.60 -11.04
CA ASN A 23 26.85 2.41 -10.11
C ASN A 23 25.79 1.40 -10.60
N SER A 24 26.18 0.43 -11.45
CA SER A 24 25.29 -0.68 -11.78
C SER A 24 25.13 -1.59 -10.57
N ARG A 25 23.88 -1.87 -10.17
CA ARG A 25 23.54 -2.91 -9.20
C ARG A 25 22.91 -4.06 -9.98
N GLU A 26 23.45 -5.27 -9.81
CA GLU A 26 22.89 -6.45 -10.46
C GLU A 26 21.61 -6.90 -9.73
N LEU A 27 20.62 -7.39 -10.49
CA LEU A 27 19.33 -7.83 -9.95
C LEU A 27 19.47 -9.00 -8.95
N ASP A 28 20.47 -9.87 -9.17
CA ASP A 28 20.75 -11.01 -8.30
C ASP A 28 21.33 -10.58 -6.93
N ASP A 29 21.89 -9.38 -6.84
CA ASP A 29 22.41 -8.79 -5.61
C ASP A 29 21.36 -7.96 -4.85
N LEU A 30 20.12 -7.88 -5.32
CA LEU A 30 19.07 -7.06 -4.70
C LEU A 30 17.96 -7.92 -4.10
N SER A 31 17.66 -7.65 -2.83
CA SER A 31 16.48 -8.21 -2.16
C SER A 31 15.32 -7.24 -2.35
N ILE A 32 14.48 -7.51 -3.36
CA ILE A 32 13.41 -6.61 -3.79
C ILE A 32 12.21 -6.76 -2.86
N SER A 33 11.83 -5.67 -2.20
CA SER A 33 10.63 -5.60 -1.38
C SER A 33 9.40 -5.27 -2.22
N ASN A 34 8.32 -6.02 -2.01
CA ASN A 34 7.04 -5.79 -2.71
C ASN A 34 5.93 -5.22 -1.82
N ALA A 35 5.98 -5.48 -0.53
CA ALA A 35 5.00 -4.98 0.44
C ALA A 35 5.69 -4.72 1.77
N ILE A 36 5.22 -3.71 2.49
CA ILE A 36 5.73 -3.29 3.78
C ILE A 36 4.60 -3.27 4.79
N GLY A 37 4.89 -3.72 6.00
CA GLY A 37 4.02 -3.68 7.16
C GLY A 37 4.68 -2.88 8.26
N VAL A 38 3.93 -2.01 8.92
CA VAL A 38 4.41 -1.33 10.12
C VAL A 38 3.41 -1.51 11.25
N ASP A 39 3.91 -2.08 12.34
CA ASP A 39 3.20 -2.25 13.59
C ASP A 39 3.99 -1.56 14.72
N LYS A 40 3.30 -1.21 15.80
CA LYS A 40 3.90 -0.77 17.05
C LYS A 40 3.51 -1.73 18.15
N ILE A 41 4.50 -2.40 18.73
CA ILE A 41 4.33 -3.46 19.72
C ILE A 41 5.18 -3.11 20.94
N ASN A 42 4.56 -3.03 22.11
CA ASN A 42 5.24 -2.72 23.38
C ASN A 42 6.09 -1.43 23.36
N GLY A 43 5.70 -0.45 22.54
CA GLY A 43 6.42 0.82 22.39
C GLY A 43 7.53 0.83 21.34
N GLU A 44 7.86 -0.33 20.74
CA GLU A 44 8.80 -0.44 19.63
C GLU A 44 8.07 -0.58 18.29
N TYR A 45 8.71 -0.12 17.22
CA TYR A 45 8.24 -0.35 15.86
C TYR A 45 8.69 -1.72 15.37
N MET A 46 7.75 -2.49 14.83
CA MET A 46 8.02 -3.69 14.05
C MET A 46 7.86 -3.36 12.57
N PHE A 47 8.92 -3.57 11.80
CA PHE A 47 8.90 -3.38 10.35
C PHE A 47 8.91 -4.75 9.67
N THR A 48 7.85 -5.04 8.93
CA THR A 48 7.70 -6.29 8.16
C THR A 48 7.86 -6.00 6.68
N THR A 49 8.54 -6.87 5.94
CA THR A 49 8.66 -6.76 4.48
C THR A 49 8.56 -8.10 3.79
N GLN A 50 7.92 -8.11 2.62
CA GLN A 50 7.93 -9.25 1.71
C GLN A 50 9.06 -9.11 0.69
N ILE A 51 10.03 -10.03 0.72
CA ILE A 51 11.16 -10.07 -0.21
C ILE A 51 10.89 -11.10 -1.29
N ILE A 52 10.99 -10.68 -2.55
CA ILE A 52 10.94 -11.55 -3.71
C ILE A 52 12.30 -12.22 -3.90
N ASN A 53 12.31 -13.53 -4.14
CA ASN A 53 13.50 -14.26 -4.57
C ASN A 53 13.51 -14.41 -6.11
N PRO A 54 14.30 -13.62 -6.85
CA PRO A 54 14.28 -13.62 -8.31
C PRO A 54 14.71 -14.95 -8.94
N SER A 55 15.58 -15.70 -8.25
CA SER A 55 16.10 -16.99 -8.72
C SER A 55 15.04 -18.09 -8.81
N GLU A 56 13.92 -17.93 -8.09
CA GLU A 56 12.80 -18.88 -8.09
C GLU A 56 11.67 -18.46 -9.06
N LEU A 57 11.66 -17.22 -9.55
CA LEU A 57 10.70 -16.74 -10.58
C LEU A 57 11.00 -17.29 -11.98
N SER A 58 12.27 -17.52 -12.30
CA SER A 58 12.72 -17.96 -13.63
C SER A 58 12.69 -19.48 -13.82
N LYS A 59 12.56 -20.25 -12.73
CA LYS A 59 12.57 -21.70 -12.75
C LYS A 59 11.14 -22.21 -12.65
N ASN A 60 10.57 -22.65 -13.78
CA ASN A 60 9.38 -23.50 -13.86
C ASN A 60 9.65 -24.89 -13.25
N VAL A 61 10.24 -24.96 -12.06
CA VAL A 61 10.55 -26.20 -11.39
C VAL A 61 9.39 -26.51 -10.45
N ALA A 62 8.68 -27.59 -10.81
CA ALA A 62 7.79 -28.30 -9.90
C ALA A 62 8.58 -28.71 -8.64
N GLY A 63 8.60 -27.83 -7.63
CA GLY A 63 9.38 -28.03 -6.42
C GLY A 63 9.32 -26.85 -5.46
N LYS A 64 8.27 -26.82 -4.62
CA LYS A 64 8.16 -26.29 -3.24
C LYS A 64 9.25 -25.31 -2.72
N ARG A 65 9.61 -24.26 -3.45
CA ARG A 65 10.40 -23.14 -2.89
C ARG A 65 9.58 -21.88 -2.92
N THR A 66 9.47 -21.24 -1.76
CA THR A 66 8.65 -20.05 -1.60
C THR A 66 9.30 -18.92 -2.39
N VAL A 67 8.57 -18.41 -3.39
CA VAL A 67 9.03 -17.30 -4.25
C VAL A 67 9.16 -15.99 -3.45
N ILE A 68 8.49 -15.93 -2.30
CA ILE A 68 8.55 -14.81 -1.36
C ILE A 68 8.86 -15.27 0.05
N THR A 69 9.65 -14.47 0.74
CA THR A 69 9.88 -14.61 2.18
C THR A 69 9.43 -13.33 2.86
N THR A 70 8.59 -13.47 3.88
CA THR A 70 8.26 -12.38 4.80
C THR A 70 9.28 -12.40 5.92
N ILE A 71 9.92 -11.26 6.17
CA ILE A 71 10.82 -11.05 7.32
C ILE A 71 10.37 -9.82 8.09
N ASP A 72 10.65 -9.80 9.39
CA ASP A 72 10.31 -8.69 10.26
C ASP A 72 11.34 -8.52 11.37
N GLU A 73 11.52 -7.28 11.80
CA GLU A 73 12.44 -6.90 12.87
C GLU A 73 11.86 -5.76 13.69
N THR A 74 12.31 -5.66 14.94
CA THR A 74 11.83 -4.66 15.91
C THR A 74 12.90 -3.61 16.23
N GLY A 75 12.49 -2.40 16.56
CA GLY A 75 13.39 -1.36 17.05
C GLY A 75 12.66 -0.13 17.59
N GLU A 76 13.38 0.68 18.35
CA GLU A 76 12.88 1.93 18.95
C GLU A 76 12.43 2.94 17.87
N THR A 77 13.03 2.85 16.68
CA THR A 77 12.63 3.64 15.52
C THR A 77 12.42 2.74 14.32
N ILE A 78 11.56 3.18 13.40
CA ILE A 78 11.31 2.52 12.11
C ILE A 78 12.61 2.34 11.33
N PHE A 79 13.48 3.35 11.36
CA PHE A 79 14.78 3.29 10.69
C PHE A 79 15.69 2.23 11.30
N GLN A 80 15.68 2.06 12.63
CA GLN A 80 16.43 1.00 13.30
C GLN A 80 15.87 -0.39 12.96
N ALA A 81 14.56 -0.58 13.06
CA ALA A 81 13.88 -1.84 12.72
C ALA A 81 14.17 -2.25 11.27
N TRP A 82 14.01 -1.31 10.34
CA TRP A 82 14.35 -1.49 8.94
C TRP A 82 15.83 -1.83 8.74
N ARG A 83 16.77 -1.13 9.41
CA ARG A 83 18.20 -1.43 9.27
C ARG A 83 18.56 -2.81 9.80
N LYS A 84 17.92 -3.27 10.89
CA LYS A 84 18.11 -4.62 11.42
C LYS A 84 17.72 -5.71 10.42
N LEU A 85 16.71 -5.50 9.57
CA LEU A 85 16.37 -6.49 8.52
C LEU A 85 17.53 -6.84 7.59
N THR A 86 18.53 -5.96 7.46
CA THR A 86 19.74 -6.26 6.68
C THR A 86 20.63 -7.33 7.31
N THR A 87 20.42 -7.72 8.57
CA THR A 87 21.12 -8.85 9.20
C THR A 87 20.55 -10.21 8.79
N GLU A 88 19.29 -10.25 8.36
CA GLU A 88 18.63 -11.46 7.85
C GLU A 88 18.65 -11.55 6.32
N SER A 89 18.64 -10.40 5.65
CA SER A 89 18.73 -10.31 4.20
C SER A 89 20.16 -10.54 3.71
N LYS A 90 20.33 -11.38 2.68
CA LYS A 90 21.63 -11.62 2.04
C LYS A 90 22.23 -10.36 1.39
N SER A 91 21.39 -9.38 1.10
CA SER A 91 21.78 -8.15 0.41
C SER A 91 20.94 -6.94 0.84
N LYS A 92 21.34 -5.74 0.37
CA LYS A 92 20.60 -4.50 0.67
C LYS A 92 19.16 -4.63 0.15
N LEU A 93 18.19 -4.35 1.01
CA LEU A 93 16.78 -4.28 0.65
C LEU A 93 16.51 -3.12 -0.31
N TYR A 94 15.73 -3.39 -1.36
CA TYR A 94 15.37 -2.43 -2.38
C TYR A 94 13.85 -2.24 -2.42
N PHE A 95 13.38 -1.02 -2.11
CA PHE A 95 11.96 -0.73 -1.88
C PHE A 95 11.27 -0.02 -3.04
N SER A 96 11.97 0.23 -4.15
CA SER A 96 11.39 0.96 -5.28
C SER A 96 10.30 0.18 -6.04
N HIS A 97 10.04 -1.08 -5.66
CA HIS A 97 8.98 -1.92 -6.22
C HIS A 97 7.83 -2.18 -5.25
N VAL A 98 7.83 -1.54 -4.07
CA VAL A 98 6.72 -1.67 -3.12
C VAL A 98 5.42 -1.27 -3.80
N ARG A 99 4.38 -2.07 -3.59
CA ARG A 99 3.03 -1.85 -4.11
C ARG A 99 2.05 -1.43 -3.04
N VAL A 100 2.24 -1.92 -1.82
CA VAL A 100 1.32 -1.71 -0.71
C VAL A 100 2.10 -1.51 0.59
N LEU A 101 1.70 -0.50 1.35
CA LEU A 101 2.03 -0.29 2.75
C LEU A 101 0.82 -0.63 3.60
N VAL A 102 0.99 -1.58 4.51
CA VAL A 102 -0.01 -1.98 5.50
C VAL A 102 0.39 -1.40 6.85
N ILE A 103 -0.54 -0.71 7.52
CA ILE A 103 -0.36 -0.25 8.90
C ILE A 103 -1.28 -1.06 9.80
N GLY A 104 -0.77 -1.57 10.93
CA GLY A 104 -1.61 -2.22 11.93
C GLY A 104 -2.70 -1.29 12.45
N GLU A 105 -3.89 -1.81 12.76
CA GLU A 105 -4.99 -0.95 13.23
C GLU A 105 -4.63 -0.18 14.50
N GLU A 106 -4.05 -0.84 15.51
CA GLU A 106 -3.64 -0.18 16.75
C GLU A 106 -2.59 0.91 16.50
N THR A 107 -1.61 0.62 15.65
CA THR A 107 -0.60 1.60 15.20
C THR A 107 -1.26 2.80 14.53
N ALA A 108 -2.23 2.56 13.64
CA ALA A 108 -2.97 3.61 12.96
C ALA A 108 -3.80 4.46 13.94
N ARG A 109 -4.32 3.86 15.02
CA ARG A 109 -5.07 4.55 16.08
C ARG A 109 -4.16 5.41 16.97
N GLU A 110 -2.93 4.97 17.22
CA GLU A 110 -1.94 5.77 17.96
C GLU A 110 -1.49 7.01 17.19
N GLY A 111 -1.31 6.88 15.87
CA GLY A 111 -0.88 7.93 14.94
C GLY A 111 0.25 7.45 14.03
N ILE A 112 0.23 7.92 12.77
CA ILE A 112 1.16 7.43 11.73
C ILE A 112 2.18 8.45 11.25
N SER A 113 2.23 9.66 11.83
CA SER A 113 3.09 10.75 11.33
C SER A 113 4.58 10.38 11.25
N GLU A 114 5.11 9.69 12.27
CA GLU A 114 6.51 9.24 12.30
C GLU A 114 6.80 8.20 11.21
N ILE A 115 5.81 7.35 10.90
CA ILE A 115 5.89 6.37 9.81
C ILE A 115 5.95 7.08 8.46
N LEU A 116 5.08 8.07 8.27
CA LEU A 116 5.06 8.85 7.03
C LEU A 116 6.35 9.66 6.84
N ASP A 117 6.91 10.27 7.90
CA ASP A 117 8.14 11.07 7.82
C ASP A 117 9.32 10.21 7.33
N VAL A 118 9.51 9.02 7.90
CA VAL A 118 10.63 8.14 7.54
C VAL A 118 10.50 7.66 6.10
N LEU A 119 9.31 7.26 5.66
CA LEU A 119 9.08 6.74 4.31
C LEU A 119 9.23 7.82 3.23
N LEU A 120 8.95 9.09 3.54
CA LEU A 120 9.07 10.19 2.58
C LEU A 120 10.49 10.74 2.45
N ARG A 121 11.29 10.63 3.51
CA ARG A 121 12.64 11.20 3.55
C ARG A 121 13.69 10.30 2.94
N ASP A 122 13.45 9.00 2.88
CA ASP A 122 14.38 8.05 2.27
C ASP A 122 14.17 7.95 0.76
N HIS A 123 15.26 8.02 0.00
CA HIS A 123 15.24 8.02 -1.46
C HIS A 123 14.94 6.65 -2.08
N ASP A 124 14.98 5.57 -1.29
CA ASP A 124 14.75 4.21 -1.79
C ASP A 124 13.24 3.92 -2.00
N PHE A 125 12.34 4.72 -1.40
CA PHE A 125 10.89 4.60 -1.58
C PHE A 125 10.35 5.47 -2.71
N ARG A 126 9.43 4.90 -3.48
CA ARG A 126 8.49 5.68 -4.29
C ARG A 126 7.27 5.98 -3.44
N SER A 127 6.62 7.14 -3.62
CA SER A 127 5.43 7.52 -2.86
C SER A 127 4.11 7.12 -3.51
N ASP A 128 4.13 6.27 -4.55
CA ASP A 128 2.96 5.88 -5.36
C ASP A 128 2.34 4.53 -4.96
N PHE A 129 2.89 3.83 -3.96
CA PHE A 129 2.27 2.62 -3.42
C PHE A 129 1.00 2.93 -2.62
N LEU A 130 0.09 1.96 -2.57
CA LEU A 130 -1.18 2.10 -1.86
C LEU A 130 -0.97 1.97 -0.35
N LEU A 131 -1.53 2.89 0.42
CA LEU A 131 -1.61 2.79 1.87
C LEU A 131 -2.91 2.06 2.24
N VAL A 132 -2.86 1.07 3.13
CA VAL A 132 -4.03 0.38 3.69
C VAL A 132 -3.83 0.13 5.18
N VAL A 133 -4.91 -0.11 5.91
CA VAL A 133 -4.86 -0.45 7.34
C VAL A 133 -5.35 -1.88 7.56
N ALA A 134 -4.62 -2.67 8.34
CA ALA A 134 -5.00 -4.02 8.75
C ALA A 134 -6.13 -3.96 9.79
N LYS A 135 -7.38 -4.01 9.32
CA LYS A 135 -8.54 -3.92 10.18
C LYS A 135 -8.65 -5.16 11.07
N ASP A 136 -8.78 -4.94 12.38
CA ASP A 136 -8.84 -5.95 13.44
C ASP A 136 -7.57 -6.85 13.54
N HIS A 137 -6.46 -6.46 12.88
CA HIS A 137 -5.23 -7.26 12.78
C HIS A 137 -3.96 -6.41 12.80
N THR A 138 -2.81 -7.07 12.92
CA THR A 138 -1.50 -6.43 12.70
C THR A 138 -1.16 -6.38 11.22
N ALA A 139 -0.27 -5.48 10.81
CA ALA A 139 0.26 -5.47 9.46
C ALA A 139 1.06 -6.74 9.15
N ASN A 140 1.80 -7.26 10.13
CA ASN A 140 2.51 -8.53 10.02
C ASN A 140 1.57 -9.71 9.73
N ASP A 141 0.42 -9.79 10.40
CA ASP A 141 -0.57 -10.84 10.14
C ASP A 141 -1.03 -10.81 8.69
N VAL A 142 -1.37 -9.61 8.18
CA VAL A 142 -1.83 -9.44 6.80
C VAL A 142 -0.75 -9.85 5.79
N LEU A 143 0.51 -9.47 6.03
CA LEU A 143 1.63 -9.81 5.14
C LEU A 143 2.12 -11.25 5.28
N SER A 144 1.74 -11.94 6.33
CA SER A 144 2.09 -13.34 6.57
C SER A 144 1.07 -14.32 5.97
N VAL A 145 -0.10 -13.84 5.53
CA VAL A 145 -1.09 -14.68 4.85
C VAL A 145 -0.69 -14.89 3.39
N LEU A 146 -0.49 -16.15 3.01
CA LEU A 146 -0.27 -16.53 1.62
C LEU A 146 -1.57 -16.46 0.82
N THR A 147 -1.52 -15.83 -0.35
CA THR A 147 -2.71 -15.52 -1.13
C THR A 147 -2.78 -16.36 -2.40
N THR A 148 -3.76 -17.26 -2.51
CA THR A 148 -3.97 -18.07 -3.73
C THR A 148 -4.19 -17.17 -4.95
N LEU A 149 -3.65 -17.54 -6.11
CA LEU A 149 -3.75 -16.88 -7.44
C LEU A 149 -2.51 -16.11 -7.92
N ASN A 150 -1.78 -15.39 -7.06
CA ASN A 150 -0.56 -14.68 -7.47
C ASN A 150 0.64 -15.16 -6.65
N VAL A 151 1.77 -15.36 -7.35
CA VAL A 151 3.06 -15.72 -6.74
C VAL A 151 3.55 -14.63 -5.78
N ILE A 152 3.07 -13.40 -5.95
CA ILE A 152 3.47 -12.20 -5.20
C ILE A 152 2.28 -11.59 -4.45
N PRO A 153 2.16 -11.75 -3.11
CA PRO A 153 1.01 -11.25 -2.34
C PRO A 153 0.81 -9.74 -2.42
N GLY A 154 1.89 -8.94 -2.35
CA GLY A 154 1.78 -7.47 -2.50
C GLY A 154 1.16 -7.03 -3.84
N ASP A 155 1.44 -7.75 -4.94
CA ASP A 155 0.84 -7.46 -6.24
C ASP A 155 -0.65 -7.81 -6.24
N LYS A 156 -1.01 -8.97 -5.66
CA LYS A 156 -2.43 -9.33 -5.49
C LYS A 156 -3.17 -8.31 -4.63
N MET A 157 -2.56 -7.84 -3.54
CA MET A 157 -3.15 -6.83 -2.68
C MET A 157 -3.42 -5.54 -3.48
N PHE A 158 -2.47 -5.11 -4.30
CA PHE A 158 -2.65 -3.95 -5.18
C PHE A 158 -3.78 -4.18 -6.18
N GLU A 159 -3.72 -5.26 -6.96
CA GLU A 159 -4.71 -5.58 -8.00
C GLU A 159 -6.12 -5.77 -7.43
N ALA A 160 -6.25 -6.43 -6.28
CA ALA A 160 -7.54 -6.64 -5.63
C ALA A 160 -8.15 -5.34 -5.09
N LEU A 161 -7.32 -4.41 -4.59
CA LEU A 161 -7.81 -3.09 -4.15
C LEU A 161 -8.27 -2.27 -5.35
N THR A 162 -7.47 -2.25 -6.42
CA THR A 162 -7.82 -1.59 -7.67
C THR A 162 -9.13 -2.15 -8.21
N SER A 163 -9.25 -3.45 -8.37
CA SER A 163 -10.49 -4.09 -8.84
C SER A 163 -11.70 -3.74 -7.95
N SER A 164 -11.55 -3.79 -6.63
CA SER A 164 -12.63 -3.44 -5.69
C SER A 164 -13.05 -1.96 -5.80
N SER A 165 -12.08 -1.06 -5.95
CA SER A 165 -12.27 0.38 -6.13
C SER A 165 -12.98 0.70 -7.44
N GLU A 166 -12.64 -0.01 -8.52
CA GLU A 166 -13.24 0.20 -9.84
C GLU A 166 -14.66 -0.38 -9.97
N HIS A 167 -14.97 -1.49 -9.30
CA HIS A 167 -16.18 -2.27 -9.54
C HIS A 167 -17.19 -2.35 -8.39
N TYR A 168 -16.77 -2.13 -7.14
CA TYR A 168 -17.66 -2.30 -5.98
C TYR A 168 -17.98 -0.96 -5.29
N GLY A 169 -17.02 -0.03 -5.26
CA GLY A 169 -17.23 1.35 -4.83
C GLY A 169 -17.31 1.57 -3.31
N THR A 170 -17.11 0.55 -2.49
CA THR A 170 -16.96 0.68 -1.02
C THR A 170 -15.51 0.90 -0.58
N THR A 171 -14.56 0.66 -1.48
CA THR A 171 -13.12 0.83 -1.26
C THR A 171 -12.59 2.04 -2.04
N SER A 172 -11.36 2.44 -1.77
CA SER A 172 -10.65 3.47 -2.53
C SER A 172 -9.17 3.16 -2.63
N GLU A 173 -8.62 3.36 -3.82
CA GLU A 173 -7.18 3.40 -4.04
C GLU A 173 -6.62 4.73 -3.51
N ILE A 174 -5.83 4.66 -2.44
CA ILE A 174 -5.18 5.82 -1.84
C ILE A 174 -3.66 5.58 -1.86
N PRO A 175 -2.97 6.11 -2.88
CA PRO A 175 -1.52 6.21 -2.89
C PRO A 175 -1.01 7.01 -1.68
N LEU A 176 0.20 6.71 -1.22
CA LEU A 176 0.80 7.37 -0.05
C LEU A 176 0.89 8.89 -0.23
N ASP A 177 1.36 9.37 -1.38
CA ASP A 177 1.45 10.80 -1.70
C ASP A 177 0.10 11.53 -1.62
N LYS A 178 -0.97 10.89 -2.09
CA LYS A 178 -2.35 11.39 -1.99
C LYS A 178 -2.80 11.43 -0.53
N PHE A 179 -2.54 10.39 0.25
CA PHE A 179 -2.87 10.38 1.67
C PHE A 179 -2.21 11.56 2.40
N ILE A 180 -0.92 11.78 2.16
CA ILE A 180 -0.17 12.88 2.77
C ILE A 180 -0.69 14.24 2.29
N THR A 181 -0.98 14.38 1.00
CA THR A 181 -1.57 15.61 0.45
C THR A 181 -2.90 15.92 1.15
N ASP A 182 -3.72 14.90 1.38
CA ASP A 182 -5.00 15.03 2.08
C ASP A 182 -4.82 15.37 3.57
N LEU A 183 -3.83 14.77 4.23
CA LEU A 183 -3.45 15.06 5.62
C LEU A 183 -3.00 16.51 5.81
N MET A 184 -2.20 17.03 4.87
CA MET A 184 -1.66 18.39 4.92
C MET A 184 -2.67 19.46 4.46
N SER A 185 -3.78 19.04 3.84
CA SER A 185 -4.79 19.93 3.29
C SER A 185 -5.72 20.48 4.38
N LYS A 186 -5.76 21.80 4.54
CA LYS A 186 -6.65 22.45 5.52
C LYS A 186 -8.12 22.11 5.25
N GLY A 187 -8.80 21.61 6.29
CA GLY A 187 -10.22 21.27 6.23
C GLY A 187 -10.54 19.94 5.55
N LYS A 188 -9.52 19.13 5.25
CA LYS A 188 -9.65 17.76 4.78
C LYS A 188 -9.08 16.82 5.83
N ASN A 189 -9.71 15.66 5.98
CA ASN A 189 -9.13 14.55 6.73
C ASN A 189 -8.93 13.39 5.76
N PRO A 190 -7.83 12.65 5.87
CA PRO A 190 -7.57 11.55 4.98
C PRO A 190 -8.46 10.34 5.32
N ILE A 191 -8.61 9.47 4.33
CA ILE A 191 -9.26 8.17 4.46
C ILE A 191 -8.35 7.12 3.84
N THR A 192 -8.52 5.87 4.24
CA THR A 192 -7.92 4.74 3.53
C THR A 192 -8.83 3.52 3.55
N THR A 193 -8.52 2.50 2.77
CA THR A 193 -9.25 1.24 2.77
C THR A 193 -8.68 0.29 3.83
N GLY A 194 -9.57 -0.38 4.56
CA GLY A 194 -9.19 -1.47 5.46
C GLY A 194 -8.99 -2.78 4.72
N VAL A 195 -7.97 -3.54 5.10
CA VAL A 195 -7.79 -4.94 4.70
C VAL A 195 -8.08 -5.85 5.90
N LEU A 196 -8.85 -6.89 5.67
CA LEU A 196 -9.33 -7.85 6.66
C LEU A 196 -8.78 -9.23 6.33
N ILE A 197 -8.57 -10.04 7.35
CA ILE A 197 -8.29 -11.47 7.20
C ILE A 197 -9.58 -12.23 7.47
N THR A 198 -10.01 -13.06 6.53
CA THR A 198 -11.12 -14.00 6.72
C THR A 198 -10.54 -15.38 6.92
N GLY A 199 -10.75 -15.99 8.09
CA GLY A 199 -10.14 -17.26 8.49
C GLY A 199 -9.24 -17.07 9.71
N LYS A 200 -8.49 -18.11 10.09
CA LYS A 200 -7.51 -18.03 11.19
C LYS A 200 -6.14 -17.73 10.63
N VAL A 201 -5.50 -16.66 11.12
CA VAL A 201 -4.17 -16.23 10.64
C VAL A 201 -3.16 -17.38 10.61
N GLU A 202 -3.11 -18.21 11.65
CA GLU A 202 -2.18 -19.35 11.76
C GLU A 202 -2.32 -20.37 10.62
N GLU A 203 -3.52 -20.52 10.06
CA GLU A 203 -3.76 -21.44 8.93
C GLU A 203 -3.23 -20.86 7.61
N GLY A 204 -3.05 -19.52 7.52
CA GLY A 204 -2.61 -18.81 6.33
C GLY A 204 -1.09 -18.62 6.22
N ARG A 205 -0.34 -18.93 7.28
CA ARG A 205 1.13 -18.78 7.34
C ARG A 205 1.89 -19.94 6.68
N TYR A 206 1.23 -21.08 6.43
CA TYR A 206 1.88 -22.28 5.92
C TYR A 206 1.62 -22.54 4.43
N THR A 207 2.68 -22.75 3.66
CA THR A 207 2.63 -23.05 2.21
C THR A 207 1.86 -24.33 1.88
N SER A 208 1.79 -25.29 2.81
CA SER A 208 1.11 -26.59 2.61
C SER A 208 -0.40 -26.48 2.39
N LYS A 209 -1.01 -25.35 2.72
CA LYS A 209 -2.46 -25.10 2.57
C LYS A 209 -2.79 -24.18 1.38
N TYR A 210 -1.79 -23.76 0.61
CA TYR A 210 -1.97 -22.89 -0.56
C TYR A 210 -2.59 -23.60 -1.78
N GLU A 211 -2.50 -24.93 -1.82
CA GLU A 211 -2.94 -25.75 -2.97
C GLU A 211 -4.45 -26.04 -2.99
N ASP A 212 -5.19 -25.58 -1.96
CA ASP A 212 -6.63 -25.79 -1.88
C ASP A 212 -7.41 -24.90 -2.86
N ILE A 213 -8.38 -25.49 -3.55
CA ILE A 213 -9.29 -24.81 -4.49
C ILE A 213 -10.04 -23.66 -3.80
N LYS A 214 -10.34 -23.83 -2.50
CA LYS A 214 -10.93 -22.81 -1.65
C LYS A 214 -10.03 -22.63 -0.43
N PRO A 215 -9.22 -21.56 -0.36
CA PRO A 215 -8.34 -21.34 0.77
C PRO A 215 -9.14 -21.11 2.05
N GLU A 216 -8.65 -21.67 3.16
CA GLU A 216 -9.20 -21.47 4.52
C GLU A 216 -9.03 -20.03 5.00
N VAL A 217 -7.99 -19.34 4.48
CA VAL A 217 -7.64 -17.97 4.85
C VAL A 217 -7.53 -17.09 3.61
N THR A 218 -8.20 -15.94 3.64
CA THR A 218 -8.16 -14.98 2.53
C THR A 218 -8.03 -13.55 3.04
N LEU A 219 -7.38 -12.71 2.24
CA LEU A 219 -7.41 -11.26 2.41
C LEU A 219 -8.62 -10.69 1.68
N LYS A 220 -9.35 -9.80 2.35
CA LYS A 220 -10.50 -9.09 1.77
C LYS A 220 -10.39 -7.61 2.08
N TYR A 221 -10.62 -6.77 1.06
CA TYR A 221 -10.78 -5.34 1.30
C TYR A 221 -12.18 -5.03 1.83
N GLY A 222 -12.20 -4.22 2.88
CA GLY A 222 -13.39 -3.81 3.61
C GLY A 222 -13.80 -2.39 3.29
N THR A 223 -14.25 -1.70 4.32
CA THR A 223 -14.76 -0.33 4.24
C THR A 223 -13.67 0.71 4.43
N LEU A 224 -14.03 1.99 4.30
CA LEU A 224 -13.10 3.10 4.50
C LEU A 224 -12.87 3.36 6.00
N GLY A 225 -11.61 3.52 6.38
CA GLY A 225 -11.18 4.06 7.66
C GLY A 225 -11.06 5.57 7.57
N ALA A 226 -11.65 6.27 8.54
CA ALA A 226 -11.59 7.72 8.65
C ALA A 226 -10.50 8.13 9.63
N PHE A 227 -9.64 9.05 9.20
CA PHE A 227 -8.62 9.62 10.06
C PHE A 227 -9.06 10.98 10.61
N LYS A 228 -8.52 11.34 11.76
CA LYS A 228 -8.49 12.72 12.24
C LYS A 228 -7.04 13.06 12.49
N GLU A 229 -6.53 14.06 11.77
CA GLU A 229 -5.09 14.27 11.66
C GLU A 229 -4.44 12.96 11.20
N ASP A 230 -3.42 12.47 11.90
CA ASP A 230 -2.72 11.24 11.56
C ASP A 230 -3.26 9.98 12.26
N LYS A 231 -4.40 10.06 12.94
CA LYS A 231 -4.96 8.95 13.73
C LYS A 231 -6.23 8.38 13.13
N LEU A 232 -6.31 7.06 13.01
CA LEU A 232 -7.54 6.36 12.67
C LEU A 232 -8.55 6.50 13.82
N ILE A 233 -9.69 7.13 13.54
CA ILE A 233 -10.75 7.33 14.55
C ILE A 233 -11.88 6.32 14.43
N GLY A 234 -12.06 5.68 13.28
CA GLY A 234 -13.08 4.67 13.10
C GLY A 234 -13.29 4.24 11.67
N TRP A 235 -14.18 3.26 11.52
CA TRP A 235 -14.53 2.64 10.24
C TRP A 235 -15.91 3.10 9.79
N MET A 236 -16.03 3.48 8.53
CA MET A 236 -17.31 3.65 7.88
C MET A 236 -17.96 2.27 7.68
N ASN A 237 -19.28 2.22 7.66
CA ASN A 237 -20.01 1.05 7.15
C ASN A 237 -20.02 1.07 5.60
N GLU A 238 -20.60 0.04 4.97
CA GLU A 238 -20.63 -0.07 3.50
C GLU A 238 -21.40 1.09 2.84
N GLU A 239 -22.54 1.47 3.42
CA GLU A 239 -23.38 2.57 2.91
C GLU A 239 -22.64 3.91 2.99
N GLN A 240 -22.02 4.20 4.13
CA GLN A 240 -21.22 5.42 4.36
C GLN A 240 -20.01 5.47 3.42
N SER A 241 -19.29 4.36 3.26
CA SER A 241 -18.11 4.28 2.39
C SER A 241 -18.49 4.56 0.94
N ARG A 242 -19.58 3.92 0.48
CA ARG A 242 -20.11 4.12 -0.86
C ARG A 242 -20.64 5.53 -1.05
N GLY A 243 -21.37 6.06 -0.08
CA GLY A 243 -21.89 7.43 -0.09
C GLY A 243 -20.78 8.47 -0.17
N TYR A 244 -19.70 8.29 0.59
CA TYR A 244 -18.49 9.10 0.50
C TYR A 244 -17.91 9.05 -0.92
N ASN A 245 -17.70 7.84 -1.46
CA ASN A 245 -17.12 7.66 -2.79
C ASN A 245 -17.99 8.26 -3.92
N PHE A 246 -19.32 8.21 -3.80
CA PHE A 246 -20.22 8.94 -4.70
C PHE A 246 -20.02 10.46 -4.57
N ALA A 247 -19.96 10.98 -3.34
CA ALA A 247 -19.88 12.41 -3.09
C ALA A 247 -18.57 13.02 -3.61
N VAL A 248 -17.44 12.32 -3.44
CA VAL A 248 -16.12 12.79 -3.90
C VAL A 248 -15.80 12.40 -5.34
N GLY A 249 -16.64 11.56 -5.98
CA GLY A 249 -16.47 11.14 -7.38
C GLY A 249 -15.44 10.05 -7.60
N ASN A 250 -15.19 9.21 -6.60
CA ASN A 250 -14.26 8.07 -6.70
C ASN A 250 -14.89 6.86 -7.42
N ILE A 251 -16.23 6.79 -7.54
CA ILE A 251 -16.90 5.62 -8.13
C ILE A 251 -16.76 5.61 -9.64
N LYS A 252 -16.08 4.60 -10.18
CA LYS A 252 -16.08 4.31 -11.63
C LYS A 252 -17.31 3.48 -12.01
N SER A 253 -17.45 2.30 -11.42
CA SER A 253 -18.60 1.40 -11.54
C SER A 253 -19.01 0.82 -10.18
N THR A 254 -20.30 0.49 -9.99
CA THR A 254 -20.81 -0.17 -8.78
C THR A 254 -22.22 -0.76 -9.02
N LEU A 255 -22.66 -1.67 -8.13
CA LEU A 255 -24.01 -2.23 -8.13
C LEU A 255 -24.83 -1.67 -6.96
N LEU A 256 -25.97 -1.04 -7.25
CA LEU A 256 -26.93 -0.59 -6.25
C LEU A 256 -28.14 -1.52 -6.21
N ASN A 257 -28.61 -1.87 -5.02
CA ASN A 257 -29.82 -2.66 -4.85
C ASN A 257 -30.92 -1.76 -4.28
N THR A 258 -32.11 -1.79 -4.88
CA THR A 258 -33.30 -1.09 -4.40
C THR A 258 -34.49 -2.03 -4.39
N PRO A 259 -35.39 -1.95 -3.40
CA PRO A 259 -36.64 -2.70 -3.44
C PRO A 259 -37.47 -2.28 -4.67
N CYS A 260 -38.16 -3.24 -5.28
CA CYS A 260 -39.15 -2.99 -6.31
C CYS A 260 -40.40 -2.31 -5.73
N VAL A 261 -41.23 -1.71 -6.58
CA VAL A 261 -42.54 -1.16 -6.18
C VAL A 261 -43.34 -2.26 -5.46
N ASN A 262 -43.90 -1.94 -4.28
CA ASN A 262 -44.61 -2.85 -3.37
C ASN A 262 -43.75 -3.89 -2.61
N ASN A 263 -42.41 -3.77 -2.59
CA ASN A 263 -41.49 -4.70 -1.93
C ASN A 263 -41.51 -6.16 -2.46
N GLU A 264 -42.09 -6.39 -3.63
CA GLU A 264 -42.12 -7.71 -4.29
C GLU A 264 -40.84 -7.98 -5.09
N GLY A 265 -39.68 -7.88 -4.43
CA GLY A 265 -38.37 -8.19 -5.02
C GLY A 265 -37.34 -7.06 -4.91
N VAL A 266 -36.16 -7.31 -5.47
CA VAL A 266 -35.00 -6.40 -5.46
C VAL A 266 -34.53 -6.15 -6.88
N MET A 267 -34.42 -4.88 -7.26
CA MET A 267 -33.81 -4.45 -8.51
C MET A 267 -32.33 -4.13 -8.27
N GLY A 268 -31.46 -4.79 -9.02
CA GLY A 268 -30.03 -4.45 -9.11
C GLY A 268 -29.81 -3.43 -10.24
N ILE A 269 -29.20 -2.31 -9.92
CA ILE A 269 -28.84 -1.23 -10.84
C ILE A 269 -27.33 -1.18 -10.96
N GLU A 270 -26.81 -1.54 -12.13
CA GLU A 270 -25.39 -1.37 -12.44
C GLU A 270 -25.12 0.08 -12.86
N VAL A 271 -24.28 0.76 -12.10
CA VAL A 271 -23.79 2.10 -12.40
C VAL A 271 -22.53 1.94 -13.26
N ILE A 272 -22.62 2.29 -14.54
CA ILE A 272 -21.51 2.11 -15.50
C ILE A 272 -20.55 3.31 -15.49
N ARG A 273 -21.03 4.50 -15.08
CA ARG A 273 -20.22 5.73 -15.01
C ARG A 273 -20.83 6.73 -14.04
N THR A 274 -19.99 7.41 -13.26
CA THR A 274 -20.41 8.54 -12.42
C THR A 274 -19.68 9.83 -12.77
N LYS A 275 -20.28 10.96 -12.39
CA LYS A 275 -19.64 12.28 -12.42
C LYS A 275 -20.11 13.08 -11.21
N ALA A 276 -19.21 13.36 -10.28
CA ALA A 276 -19.49 14.21 -9.14
C ALA A 276 -19.09 15.66 -9.42
N LYS A 277 -19.87 16.63 -8.90
CA LYS A 277 -19.52 18.05 -8.89
C LYS A 277 -19.89 18.63 -7.53
N MET A 278 -18.89 19.11 -6.79
CA MET A 278 -19.09 19.78 -5.51
C MET A 278 -18.96 21.29 -5.69
N SER A 279 -19.91 22.07 -5.16
CA SER A 279 -19.88 23.53 -5.16
C SER A 279 -20.16 24.07 -3.77
N ALA A 280 -19.29 24.93 -3.26
CA ALA A 280 -19.48 25.62 -1.99
C ALA A 280 -19.98 27.05 -2.24
N GLN A 281 -21.02 27.48 -1.52
CA GLN A 281 -21.47 28.87 -1.51
C GLN A 281 -21.34 29.45 -0.10
N LYS A 282 -20.55 30.52 0.05
CA LYS A 282 -20.43 31.23 1.32
C LYS A 282 -21.65 32.11 1.53
N LYS A 283 -22.58 31.70 2.39
CA LYS A 283 -23.70 32.56 2.79
C LYS A 283 -23.18 33.59 3.79
N MET A 284 -22.99 34.84 3.35
CA MET A 284 -22.65 35.93 4.26
C MET A 284 -23.87 36.23 5.15
N VAL A 285 -23.83 35.75 6.39
CA VAL A 285 -24.79 36.17 7.42
C VAL A 285 -24.39 37.59 7.83
N LYS A 286 -25.13 38.60 7.37
CA LYS A 286 -24.97 39.97 7.88
C LYS A 286 -25.33 39.95 9.37
N SER A 287 -24.31 40.02 10.24
CA SER A 287 -24.51 40.34 11.65
C SER A 287 -25.18 41.72 11.72
N LYS A 288 -26.44 41.77 12.16
CA LYS A 288 -27.08 43.02 12.61
C LYS A 288 -26.52 43.38 13.98
N GLY A 289 -25.23 43.72 14.04
CA GLY A 289 -24.66 44.38 15.20
C GLY A 289 -25.10 45.83 15.20
N LYS A 290 -26.17 46.15 15.94
CA LYS A 290 -26.35 47.51 16.46
C LYS A 290 -25.25 47.70 17.49
N PHE A 291 -24.19 48.43 17.13
CA PHE A 291 -23.37 49.10 18.12
C PHE A 291 -24.22 50.27 18.65
N MET A 292 -24.63 50.16 19.91
CA MET A 292 -25.02 51.27 20.76
C MET A 292 -24.12 51.22 21.99
#